data_AF-A0A965KE81-F1
#
_entry.id   AF-A0A965KE81-F1
#
_cell.length_a   1.000
_cell.length_b   1.000
_cell.length_c   1.000
_cell.angle_alpha   90.00
_cell.angle_beta   90.00
_cell.angle_gamma   90.00
#
_symmetry.space_group_name_H-M   'P 1'
#
loop_
_entity.id
_entity.type
_entity.pdbx_description
1 polymer ?
#
loop_
_entity_poly.entity_id
_entity_poly.type
_entity_poly.pdbx_seq_one_letter_code
_entity_poly.pdbx_strand_id
1 'polypeptide(L)'
;MNDSTVIDYIVDCKIKGDLVECGVQDGRIEKIWIERLKQKNELRDIYMYDTFTGLTEPSEKDVGINNQYRNADVVMNTWKVHNRNG
;
A
#
# COMPACT_ATOMS: atom_id res chain seq x y z
N MET A 1 0.62 -10.48 5.04
CA MET A 1 0.34 -9.88 6.37
C MET A 1 -1.11 -10.19 6.69
N ASN A 2 -1.48 -10.44 7.94
CA ASN A 2 -2.90 -10.57 8.29
C ASN A 2 -3.36 -9.20 8.81
N ASP A 3 -3.80 -8.33 7.92
CA ASP A 3 -4.05 -6.91 8.22
C ASP A 3 -5.11 -6.70 9.30
N SER A 4 -5.94 -7.72 9.55
CA SER A 4 -6.89 -7.70 10.65
C SER A 4 -6.24 -7.84 12.04
N THR A 5 -5.10 -8.52 12.15
CA THR A 5 -4.37 -8.70 13.42
C THR A 5 -3.57 -7.47 13.84
N VAL A 6 -3.24 -6.60 12.86
CA VAL A 6 -2.50 -5.35 13.12
C VAL A 6 -3.32 -4.40 13.97
N ILE A 7 -4.61 -4.23 13.64
CA ILE A 7 -5.52 -3.37 14.42
C ILE A 7 -5.70 -3.90 15.84
N ASP A 8 -5.85 -5.22 16.01
CA ASP A 8 -5.94 -5.81 17.34
C ASP A 8 -4.72 -5.44 18.19
N TYR A 9 -3.52 -5.63 17.64
CA TYR A 9 -2.28 -5.31 18.34
C TYR A 9 -2.18 -3.82 18.71
N ILE A 10 -2.50 -2.93 17.77
CA ILE A 10 -2.46 -1.47 18.01
C ILE A 10 -3.41 -1.08 19.14
N VAL A 11 -4.65 -1.57 19.10
CA VAL A 11 -5.68 -1.23 20.11
C VAL A 11 -5.33 -1.86 21.46
N ASP A 12 -5.02 -3.16 21.49
CA ASP A 12 -4.80 -3.90 22.73
C ASP A 12 -3.52 -3.44 23.45
N CYS A 13 -2.48 -3.05 22.71
CA CYS A 13 -1.26 -2.44 23.26
C CYS A 13 -1.38 -0.92 23.47
N LYS A 14 -2.53 -0.30 23.16
CA LYS A 14 -2.79 1.14 23.32
C LYS A 14 -1.76 2.02 22.60
N ILE A 15 -1.34 1.59 21.40
CA ILE A 15 -0.44 2.36 20.56
C ILE A 15 -1.20 3.59 20.05
N LYS A 16 -0.60 4.76 20.27
CA LYS A 16 -1.17 6.06 19.89
C LYS A 16 -0.81 6.41 18.45
N GLY A 17 -1.62 7.26 17.84
CA GLY A 17 -1.46 7.75 16.47
C GLY A 17 -2.50 7.15 15.53
N ASP A 18 -2.37 7.50 14.26
CA ASP A 18 -3.33 7.20 13.18
C ASP A 18 -2.78 6.14 12.21
N LEU A 19 -3.62 5.69 11.27
CA LEU A 19 -3.26 4.71 10.26
C LEU A 19 -2.99 5.39 8.92
N VAL A 20 -1.99 4.91 8.18
CA VAL A 20 -1.69 5.37 6.82
C VAL A 20 -1.39 4.19 5.92
N GLU A 21 -1.95 4.21 4.71
CA GLU A 21 -1.59 3.31 3.62
C GLU A 21 -1.05 4.15 2.45
N CYS A 22 0.14 3.78 1.97
CA CYS A 22 0.79 4.40 0.82
C CYS A 22 0.70 3.43 -0.36
N GLY A 23 -0.14 3.76 -1.35
CA GLY A 23 -0.50 2.85 -2.43
C GLY A 23 -1.73 2.01 -2.08
N VAL A 24 -2.88 2.66 -2.13
CA VAL A 24 -4.22 2.20 -1.70
C VAL A 24 -4.83 1.17 -2.66
N GLN A 25 -4.50 1.26 -3.94
CA GLN A 25 -5.13 0.46 -5.00
C GLN A 25 -6.67 0.57 -4.98
N ASP A 26 -7.38 -0.47 -4.52
CA ASP A 26 -8.85 -0.53 -4.48
C ASP A 26 -9.44 -0.41 -3.07
N GLY A 27 -8.61 -0.11 -2.07
CA GLY A 27 -9.07 0.25 -0.71
C GLY A 27 -9.45 -0.94 0.17
N ARG A 28 -9.10 -2.17 -0.21
CA ARG A 28 -9.53 -3.39 0.51
C ARG A 28 -8.93 -3.51 1.90
N ILE A 29 -7.69 -3.08 2.08
CA ILE A 29 -6.98 -3.19 3.35
C ILE A 29 -7.56 -2.21 4.37
N GLU A 30 -7.82 -0.98 3.97
CA GLU A 30 -8.43 0.05 4.80
C GLU A 30 -9.85 -0.33 5.18
N LYS A 31 -10.60 -0.99 4.28
CA LYS A 31 -11.89 -1.59 4.63
C LYS A 31 -11.74 -2.62 5.75
N ILE A 32 -10.74 -3.50 5.70
CA ILE A 32 -10.46 -4.48 6.78
C ILE A 32 -10.15 -3.75 8.08
N TRP A 33 -9.35 -2.68 8.04
CA TRP A 33 -9.03 -1.87 9.21
C TRP A 33 -10.26 -1.20 9.81
N ILE A 34 -11.09 -0.55 8.98
CA ILE A 34 -12.33 0.11 9.40
C ILE A 34 -13.26 -0.87 10.11
N GLU A 35 -13.49 -2.05 9.51
CA GLU A 35 -14.37 -3.05 10.11
C GLU A 35 -13.81 -3.57 11.44
N ARG A 36 -12.48 -3.70 11.56
CA ARG A 36 -11.88 -4.12 12.82
C ARG A 36 -11.91 -3.03 13.90
N LEU A 37 -11.66 -1.78 13.54
CA LEU A 37 -11.79 -0.62 14.45
C LEU A 37 -13.22 -0.49 14.98
N LYS A 38 -14.23 -0.68 14.12
CA LYS A 38 -15.65 -0.73 14.53
C LYS A 38 -15.90 -1.83 15.56
N GLN A 39 -15.39 -3.04 15.33
CA GLN A 39 -15.53 -4.16 16.28
C GLN A 39 -14.86 -3.90 17.62
N LYS A 40 -13.77 -3.13 17.63
CA LYS A 40 -13.04 -2.72 18.85
C LYS A 40 -13.61 -1.46 19.51
N ASN A 41 -14.60 -0.80 18.89
CA ASN A 41 -15.15 0.48 19.31
C ASN A 41 -14.08 1.57 19.48
N GLU A 42 -13.10 1.59 18.57
CA GLU A 42 -11.98 2.54 18.57
C GLU A 42 -12.10 3.51 17.39
N LEU A 43 -11.77 4.78 17.62
CA LEU A 43 -11.73 5.80 16.57
C LEU A 43 -10.28 6.16 16.23
N ARG A 44 -9.96 6.16 14.94
CA ARG A 44 -8.66 6.53 14.37
C ARG A 44 -8.88 7.25 13.05
N ASP A 45 -8.02 8.20 12.73
CA ASP A 45 -7.98 8.71 11.37
C ASP A 45 -7.25 7.68 10.47
N ILE A 46 -7.73 7.56 9.23
CA ILE A 46 -7.12 6.69 8.22
C ILE A 46 -6.76 7.56 7.02
N TYR A 47 -5.46 7.66 6.75
CA TYR A 47 -4.91 8.42 5.64
C TYR A 47 -4.64 7.47 4.47
N MET A 48 -5.46 7.60 3.43
CA MET A 48 -5.34 6.83 2.19
C MET A 48 -4.51 7.63 1.19
N TYR A 49 -3.19 7.44 1.20
CA TYR A 49 -2.27 8.20 0.36
C TYR A 49 -1.96 7.44 -0.94
N ASP A 50 -2.64 7.84 -2.01
CA ASP A 50 -2.42 7.33 -3.36
C ASP A 50 -2.39 8.48 -4.37
N THR A 51 -1.75 8.23 -5.50
CA THR A 51 -1.86 9.08 -6.68
C THR A 51 -3.27 9.04 -7.30
N PHE A 52 -4.00 7.94 -7.07
CA PHE A 52 -5.26 7.59 -7.74
C PHE A 52 -5.20 7.60 -9.27
N THR A 53 -3.98 7.53 -9.83
CA THR A 53 -3.71 7.51 -11.27
C THR A 53 -2.95 6.26 -11.70
N GLY A 54 -2.70 5.33 -10.77
CA GLY A 54 -1.85 4.15 -11.00
C GLY A 54 -0.36 4.47 -10.89
N LEU A 55 0.49 3.54 -11.36
CA LEU A 55 1.94 3.73 -11.31
C LEU A 55 2.38 4.89 -12.19
N THR A 56 3.28 5.72 -11.66
CA THR A 56 3.99 6.74 -12.46
C THR A 56 4.96 6.07 -13.41
N GLU A 57 5.07 6.57 -14.65
CA GLU A 57 6.06 6.06 -15.61
C GLU A 57 7.50 6.28 -15.07
N PRO A 58 8.41 5.30 -15.20
CA PRO A 58 9.77 5.39 -14.69
C PRO A 58 10.56 6.44 -15.47
N SER A 59 11.36 7.21 -14.75
CA SER A 59 12.34 8.13 -15.31
C SER A 59 13.66 7.42 -15.62
N GLU A 60 14.60 8.14 -16.24
CA GLU A 60 15.96 7.64 -16.50
C GLU A 60 16.71 7.19 -15.22
N LYS A 61 16.30 7.71 -14.06
CA LYS A 61 16.90 7.37 -12.75
C LYS A 61 16.26 6.14 -12.11
N ASP A 62 15.10 5.71 -12.59
CA ASP A 62 14.37 4.55 -12.08
C ASP A 62 14.94 3.28 -12.71
N VAL A 63 16.19 2.98 -12.36
CA VAL A 63 16.94 1.79 -12.78
C VAL A 63 17.38 1.00 -11.56
N GLY A 64 17.43 -0.32 -11.70
CA GLY A 64 17.81 -1.20 -10.60
C GLY A 64 19.32 -1.22 -10.39
N ILE A 65 19.72 -1.58 -9.17
CA ILE A 65 21.13 -1.78 -8.80
C ILE A 65 21.73 -3.00 -9.53
N ASN A 66 20.88 -3.89 -10.04
CA ASN A 66 21.27 -5.09 -10.78
C ASN A 66 21.02 -4.95 -12.29
N ASN A 67 21.57 -5.90 -13.04
CA ASN A 67 21.43 -5.95 -14.49
C ASN A 67 20.01 -6.29 -14.99
N GLN A 68 18.99 -6.38 -14.13
CA GLN A 68 17.62 -6.73 -14.53
C GLN A 68 16.78 -5.50 -14.92
N TYR A 69 17.10 -4.32 -14.39
CA TYR A 69 16.35 -3.08 -14.61
C TYR A 69 17.27 -1.99 -15.16
N ARG A 70 17.82 -2.23 -16.36
CA ARG A 70 18.95 -1.43 -16.89
C ARG A 70 18.57 -0.05 -17.43
N ASN A 71 17.30 0.16 -17.77
CA ASN A 71 16.78 1.43 -18.26
C ASN A 71 15.25 1.51 -18.01
N ALA A 72 14.69 2.71 -18.21
CA ALA A 72 13.28 3.00 -18.01
C ALA A 72 12.36 2.10 -18.86
N ASP A 73 12.73 1.79 -20.10
CA ASP A 73 11.92 0.94 -20.98
C ASP A 73 11.79 -0.50 -20.45
N VAL A 74 12.89 -1.08 -19.97
CA VAL A 74 12.90 -2.40 -19.35
C VAL A 74 12.02 -2.40 -18.10
N VAL A 75 12.16 -1.37 -17.27
CA VAL A 75 11.38 -1.22 -16.03
C VAL A 75 9.89 -1.12 -16.34
N MET A 76 9.51 -0.23 -17.25
CA MET A 76 8.12 -0.03 -17.68
C MET A 76 7.51 -1.32 -18.25
N ASN A 77 8.24 -2.03 -19.11
CA ASN A 77 7.76 -3.31 -19.65
C ASN A 77 7.59 -4.36 -18.56
N THR A 78 8.51 -4.44 -17.61
CA THR A 78 8.39 -5.35 -16.47
C THR A 78 7.16 -5.02 -15.62
N TRP A 79 6.94 -3.75 -15.27
CA TRP A 79 5.78 -3.34 -14.48
C TRP A 79 4.45 -3.63 -15.19
N LYS A 80 4.38 -3.38 -16.50
CA LYS A 80 3.20 -3.70 -17.32
C LYS A 80 2.86 -5.19 -17.30
N VAL A 81 3.85 -6.09 -17.31
CA VAL A 81 3.61 -7.53 -17.22
C VAL A 81 3.04 -7.92 -15.84
N HIS A 82 3.61 -7.37 -14.76
CA HIS A 82 3.15 -7.70 -13.39
C HIS A 82 1.74 -7.17 -13.12
N ASN A 83 1.40 -5.99 -13.63
CA ASN A 83 0.08 -5.38 -13.43
C ASN A 83 -1.04 -5.97 -14.32
N ARG A 84 -0.70 -6.76 -15.35
CA ARG A 84 -1.72 -7.47 -16.17
C ARG A 84 -2.24 -8.76 -15.52
N ASN A 85 -1.57 -9.24 -14.48
CA ASN A 85 -1.90 -10.48 -13.78
C ASN A 85 -2.50 -10.22 -12.38
N GLY A 86 -2.81 -8.97 -12.05
CA GLY A 86 -3.40 -8.54 -10.77
C GLY A 86 -4.87 -8.17 -10.90
#